data_AF-A0A2V9RGX6-F1
#
_entry.id   AF-A0A2V9RGX6-F1
#
_cell.length_a   1.000
_cell.length_b   1.000
_cell.length_c   1.000
_cell.angle_alpha   90.00
_cell.angle_beta   90.00
_cell.angle_gamma   90.00
#
_symmetry.space_group_name_H-M   'P 1'
#
loop_
_entity.id
_entity.type
_entity.pdbx_description
1 polymer ?
#
loop_
_entity_poly.entity_id
_entity_poly.type
_entity_poly.pdbx_seq_one_letter_code
_entity_poly.pdbx_strand_id
1 'polypeptide(L)'
;MEAPVQERFEIEVRLRNSHRIAENYYDLFVMPHKAVSKQTLVHVHEMPPLSAAMDSAGYAVSRAEGVMIAGGYCTAVAERLQNGGRVLLLANSEDSLPADWPLKIASRQGTELDGRWFSNFNWIRTDRPPFASVAFTRILGFESARVAPTHVIQGLRSHEYADVLSGISYGWLNNNCALTVQARVGPGTMLITTFRFNEYGQPYATELLHSMLEYVAGQDCRPALELPLVVPVEAAEAK
;
A
#
# COMPACT_ATOMS: atom_id res chain seq x y z
N MET A 1 -1.73 20.03 -6.76
CA MET A 1 -1.65 19.38 -5.44
C MET A 1 -0.38 19.87 -4.78
N GLU A 2 -0.44 20.25 -3.50
CA GLU A 2 0.78 20.45 -2.72
C GLU A 2 1.53 19.11 -2.61
N ALA A 3 2.85 19.14 -2.76
CA ALA A 3 3.70 17.97 -2.65
C ALA A 3 4.13 17.78 -1.18
N PRO A 4 4.45 16.55 -0.75
CA PRO A 4 5.08 16.33 0.54
C PRO A 4 6.43 17.06 0.61
N VAL A 5 6.78 17.59 1.78
CA VAL A 5 8.04 18.34 1.97
C VAL A 5 8.82 17.81 3.16
N GLN A 6 10.13 17.69 2.99
CA GLN A 6 11.06 17.34 4.05
C GLN A 6 11.68 18.62 4.60
N GLU A 7 11.43 18.90 5.87
CA GLU A 7 11.95 20.06 6.58
C GLU A 7 13.01 19.63 7.59
N ARG A 8 14.11 20.38 7.67
CA ARG A 8 15.21 20.06 8.61
C ARG A 8 15.11 20.93 9.85
N PHE A 9 14.89 20.30 10.99
CA PHE A 9 14.90 20.97 12.29
C PHE A 9 16.31 20.90 12.89
N GLU A 10 17.01 22.04 12.92
CA GLU A 10 18.36 22.14 13.47
C GLU A 10 18.33 22.57 14.94
N ILE A 11 19.11 21.88 15.77
CA ILE A 11 19.23 22.12 17.20
C ILE A 11 20.68 22.45 17.50
N GLU A 12 20.94 23.61 18.09
CA GLU A 12 22.27 24.00 18.55
C GLU A 12 22.26 24.29 20.04
N VAL A 13 23.32 23.86 20.73
CA VAL A 13 23.58 24.24 22.13
C VAL A 13 24.76 25.19 22.15
N ARG A 14 24.55 26.36 22.76
CA ARG A 14 25.56 27.42 22.87
C ARG A 14 25.79 27.77 24.34
N LEU A 15 27.05 28.07 24.68
CA LEU A 15 27.41 28.67 25.95
C LEU A 15 26.91 30.13 26.02
N ARG A 16 26.95 30.74 27.21
CA ARG A 16 26.57 32.15 27.41
C ARG A 16 27.36 33.14 26.55
N ASN A 17 28.58 32.79 26.15
CA ASN A 17 29.42 33.57 25.24
C ASN A 17 29.12 33.30 23.76
N SER A 18 27.97 32.69 23.45
CA SER A 18 27.53 32.28 22.11
C SER A 18 28.40 31.21 21.43
N HIS A 19 29.42 30.67 22.11
CA HIS A 19 30.23 29.58 21.61
C HIS A 19 29.39 28.30 21.49
N ARG A 20 29.32 27.74 20.29
CA ARG A 20 28.56 26.52 20.01
C ARG A 20 29.32 25.30 20.52
N ILE A 21 28.67 24.50 21.36
CA ILE A 21 29.26 23.30 21.99
C ILE A 21 28.68 22.00 21.45
N ALA A 22 27.49 22.04 20.85
CA ALA A 22 26.90 20.91 20.17
C ALA A 22 25.93 21.39 19.09
N GLU A 23 25.74 20.57 18.06
CA GLU A 23 24.71 20.72 17.05
C GLU A 23 24.14 19.34 16.69
N ASN A 24 22.85 19.29 16.34
CA ASN A 24 22.21 18.12 15.79
C ASN A 24 21.04 18.54 14.90
N TYR A 25 20.43 17.63 14.16
CA TYR A 25 19.24 17.89 13.37
C TYR A 25 18.26 16.72 13.41
N TYR A 26 17.02 17.01 13.01
CA TYR A 26 15.98 16.01 12.79
C TYR A 26 15.22 16.34 11.51
N ASP A 27 15.01 15.33 10.67
CA ASP A 27 14.21 15.48 9.45
C ASP A 27 12.72 15.29 9.77
N LEU A 28 11.93 16.32 9.46
CA LEU A 28 10.48 16.33 9.57
C LEU A 28 9.86 16.05 8.21
N PHE A 29 9.05 15.01 8.12
CA PHE A 29 8.31 14.66 6.92
C PHE A 29 6.89 15.23 7.03
N VAL A 30 6.60 16.25 6.23
CA VAL A 30 5.32 16.96 6.27
C VAL A 30 4.46 16.51 5.10
N MET A 31 3.29 15.98 5.42
CA MET A 31 2.29 15.56 4.44
C MET A 31 1.25 16.68 4.25
N PRO A 32 0.87 17.00 3.00
CA PRO A 32 -0.21 17.95 2.76
C PRO A 32 -1.52 17.37 3.32
N HIS A 33 -2.21 18.13 4.16
CA HIS A 33 -3.50 17.70 4.68
C HIS A 33 -4.58 17.94 3.63
N LYS A 34 -5.00 16.89 2.93
CA LYS A 34 -6.17 16.94 2.05
C LYS A 34 -7.42 16.59 2.83
N ALA A 35 -8.39 17.49 2.83
CA ALA A 35 -9.72 17.15 3.30
C ALA A 35 -10.31 16.06 2.39
N VAL A 36 -10.62 14.90 2.96
CA VAL A 36 -11.30 13.84 2.24
C VAL A 36 -12.68 14.35 1.84
N SER A 37 -12.97 14.38 0.54
CA SER A 37 -14.31 14.71 0.06
C SER A 37 -15.27 13.58 0.43
N LYS A 38 -16.43 13.93 1.02
CA LYS A 38 -17.54 12.99 1.27
C LYS A 38 -18.08 12.31 0.00
N GLN A 39 -17.57 12.65 -1.17
CA GLN A 39 -17.93 12.03 -2.45
C GLN A 39 -17.17 10.72 -2.72
N THR A 40 -16.05 10.46 -2.04
CA THR A 40 -15.31 9.20 -2.22
C THR A 40 -16.00 8.08 -1.44
N LEU A 41 -16.76 7.26 -2.15
CA LEU A 41 -17.43 6.10 -1.60
C LEU A 41 -16.44 4.94 -1.41
N VAL A 42 -16.45 4.34 -0.23
CA VAL A 42 -15.59 3.19 0.10
C VAL A 42 -16.41 2.09 0.77
N HIS A 43 -16.11 0.85 0.45
CA HIS A 43 -16.67 -0.31 1.11
C HIS A 43 -15.56 -1.07 1.85
N VAL A 44 -15.50 -0.95 3.17
CA VAL A 44 -14.52 -1.70 3.97
C VAL A 44 -15.10 -3.06 4.36
N HIS A 45 -14.63 -4.12 3.71
CA HIS A 45 -15.09 -5.49 3.94
C HIS A 45 -14.36 -6.11 5.12
N GLU A 46 -15.10 -6.47 6.17
CA GLU A 46 -14.63 -7.25 7.33
C GLU A 46 -13.37 -6.72 8.04
N MET A 47 -13.18 -5.38 8.05
CA MET A 47 -12.10 -4.72 8.81
C MET A 47 -12.67 -3.62 9.71
N PRO A 48 -13.35 -3.96 10.83
CA PRO A 48 -14.05 -2.98 11.66
C PRO A 48 -13.19 -1.81 12.17
N PRO A 49 -11.93 -2.01 12.64
CA PRO A 49 -11.08 -0.91 13.09
C PRO A 49 -10.78 0.09 11.97
N LEU A 50 -10.48 -0.39 10.77
CA LEU A 50 -10.22 0.46 9.61
C LEU A 50 -11.48 1.20 9.16
N SER A 51 -12.62 0.51 9.14
CA SER A 51 -13.92 1.09 8.79
C SER A 51 -14.28 2.26 9.69
N ALA A 52 -14.16 2.09 11.01
CA ALA A 52 -14.42 3.16 11.99
C ALA A 52 -13.45 4.35 11.85
N ALA A 53 -12.17 4.06 11.58
CA ALA A 53 -11.17 5.11 11.39
C ALA A 53 -11.40 5.91 10.09
N MET A 54 -11.83 5.25 9.01
CA MET A 54 -12.18 5.92 7.75
C MET A 54 -13.45 6.77 7.85
N ASP A 55 -14.48 6.30 8.56
CA ASP A 55 -15.67 7.10 8.87
C ASP A 55 -15.30 8.37 9.67
N SER A 56 -14.46 8.22 10.69
CA SER A 56 -13.92 9.34 11.48
C SER A 56 -13.11 10.33 10.65
N ALA A 57 -12.41 9.84 9.60
CA ALA A 57 -11.66 10.67 8.65
C ALA A 57 -12.54 11.36 7.59
N GLY A 58 -13.85 11.09 7.56
CA GLY A 58 -14.82 11.76 6.69
C GLY A 58 -15.13 11.05 5.36
N TYR A 59 -14.74 9.79 5.20
CA TYR A 59 -15.15 8.98 4.04
C TYR A 59 -16.64 8.64 4.09
N ALA A 60 -17.30 8.58 2.94
CA ALA A 60 -18.65 8.04 2.84
C ALA A 60 -18.56 6.50 2.71
N VAL A 61 -18.74 5.80 3.84
CA VAL A 61 -18.68 4.33 3.85
C VAL A 61 -20.01 3.75 3.32
N SER A 62 -19.95 3.10 2.15
CA SER A 62 -21.10 2.45 1.50
C SER A 62 -20.81 0.96 1.33
N ARG A 63 -21.82 0.11 1.54
CA ARG A 63 -21.68 -1.34 1.33
C ARG A 63 -21.81 -1.78 -0.13
N ALA A 64 -22.37 -0.91 -0.98
CA ALA A 64 -22.73 -1.26 -2.36
C ALA A 64 -21.89 -0.53 -3.42
N GLU A 65 -21.38 0.66 -3.13
CA GLU A 65 -20.76 1.54 -4.12
C GLU A 65 -19.33 1.90 -3.74
N GLY A 66 -18.54 2.36 -4.71
CA GLY A 66 -17.17 2.82 -4.49
C GLY A 66 -16.08 1.75 -4.58
N VAL A 67 -14.91 2.04 -4.01
CA VAL A 67 -13.78 1.09 -3.97
C VAL A 67 -13.96 0.16 -2.76
N MET A 68 -13.93 -1.15 -2.98
CA MET A 68 -13.95 -2.12 -1.89
C MET A 68 -12.53 -2.32 -1.33
N ILE A 69 -12.37 -2.25 -0.02
CA ILE A 69 -11.13 -2.59 0.70
C ILE A 69 -11.33 -3.92 1.38
N ALA A 70 -10.43 -4.89 1.17
CA ALA A 70 -10.50 -6.21 1.79
C ALA A 70 -9.10 -6.70 2.20
N GLY A 71 -9.01 -7.50 3.26
CA GLY A 71 -7.74 -8.10 3.73
C GLY A 71 -7.29 -9.36 2.99
N GLY A 72 -8.16 -9.93 2.15
CA GLY A 72 -7.89 -11.15 1.41
C GLY A 72 -8.97 -11.41 0.37
N TYR A 73 -8.64 -12.25 -0.61
CA TYR A 73 -9.54 -12.59 -1.69
C TYR A 73 -10.59 -13.60 -1.20
N CYS A 74 -11.86 -13.20 -1.19
CA CYS A 74 -13.00 -13.99 -0.72
C CYS A 74 -14.15 -13.95 -1.74
N THR A 75 -15.26 -14.65 -1.45
CA THR A 75 -16.47 -14.66 -2.29
C THR A 75 -16.97 -13.26 -2.62
N ALA A 76 -17.04 -12.36 -1.62
CA ALA A 76 -17.49 -10.98 -1.83
C ALA A 76 -16.55 -10.17 -2.73
N VAL A 77 -15.23 -10.42 -2.66
CA VAL A 77 -14.24 -9.81 -3.55
C VAL A 77 -14.42 -10.32 -4.98
N ALA A 78 -14.59 -11.64 -5.16
CA ALA A 78 -14.84 -12.24 -6.46
C ALA A 78 -16.12 -11.68 -7.11
N GLU A 79 -17.22 -11.59 -6.37
CA GLU A 79 -18.48 -10.99 -6.84
C GLU A 79 -18.30 -9.51 -7.21
N ARG A 80 -17.56 -8.74 -6.41
CA ARG A 80 -17.28 -7.33 -6.70
C ARG A 80 -16.54 -7.20 -8.03
N LEU A 81 -15.51 -8.02 -8.26
CA LEU A 81 -14.70 -8.00 -9.48
C LEU A 81 -15.49 -8.51 -10.69
N GLN A 82 -16.31 -9.55 -10.52
CA GLN A 82 -17.20 -10.07 -11.55
C GLN A 82 -18.21 -9.03 -12.05
N ASN A 83 -18.66 -8.13 -11.19
CA ASN A 83 -19.56 -7.03 -11.55
C ASN A 83 -18.83 -5.79 -12.09
N GLY A 84 -17.53 -5.90 -12.43
CA GLY A 84 -16.73 -4.77 -12.93
C GLY A 84 -16.31 -3.78 -11.85
N GLY A 85 -16.45 -4.16 -10.58
CA GLY A 85 -16.09 -3.34 -9.45
C GLY A 85 -14.57 -3.15 -9.29
N ARG A 86 -14.22 -2.28 -8.35
CA ARG A 86 -12.84 -1.90 -8.04
C ARG A 86 -12.49 -2.33 -6.62
N VAL A 87 -11.34 -2.96 -6.45
CA VAL A 87 -10.89 -3.53 -5.17
C VAL A 87 -9.49 -3.05 -4.82
N LEU A 88 -9.29 -2.63 -3.58
CA LEU A 88 -8.00 -2.48 -2.93
C LEU A 88 -7.81 -3.66 -1.97
N LEU A 89 -6.93 -4.58 -2.33
CA LEU A 89 -6.64 -5.79 -1.54
C LEU A 89 -5.39 -5.57 -0.67
N LEU A 90 -5.58 -5.58 0.65
CA LEU A 90 -4.52 -5.43 1.65
C LEU A 90 -3.95 -6.81 2.01
N ALA A 91 -3.07 -7.31 1.15
CA ALA A 91 -2.52 -8.67 1.20
C ALA A 91 -1.45 -8.84 2.30
N ASN A 92 -1.90 -8.90 3.55
CA ASN A 92 -1.05 -8.96 4.74
C ASN A 92 -0.95 -10.37 5.36
N SER A 93 -1.34 -11.41 4.60
CA SER A 93 -1.24 -12.81 4.98
C SER A 93 -0.95 -13.69 3.76
N GLU A 94 -0.36 -14.86 3.96
CA GLU A 94 0.03 -15.78 2.87
C GLU A 94 -1.18 -16.37 2.14
N ASP A 95 -2.35 -16.41 2.79
CA ASP A 95 -3.65 -16.84 2.26
C ASP A 95 -4.48 -15.70 1.67
N SER A 96 -3.95 -14.47 1.59
CA SER A 96 -4.68 -13.32 1.03
C SER A 96 -5.01 -13.47 -0.46
N LEU A 97 -4.39 -14.39 -1.19
CA LEU A 97 -4.63 -14.65 -2.61
C LEU A 97 -5.04 -16.12 -2.85
N PRO A 98 -5.82 -16.43 -3.90
CA PRO A 98 -6.12 -17.80 -4.30
C PRO A 98 -4.85 -18.61 -4.58
N ALA A 99 -4.81 -19.86 -4.11
CA ALA A 99 -3.62 -20.72 -4.24
C ALA A 99 -3.29 -21.11 -5.69
N ASP A 100 -4.28 -21.05 -6.59
CA ASP A 100 -4.17 -21.35 -8.02
C ASP A 100 -3.73 -20.14 -8.86
N TRP A 101 -3.61 -18.96 -8.26
CA TRP A 101 -3.08 -17.79 -8.95
C TRP A 101 -1.57 -17.90 -9.20
N PRO A 102 -1.08 -17.23 -10.27
CA PRO A 102 0.36 -17.17 -10.53
C PRO A 102 1.11 -16.32 -9.48
N LEU A 103 0.39 -15.48 -8.74
CA LEU A 103 0.95 -14.63 -7.69
C LEU A 103 0.88 -15.30 -6.33
N LYS A 104 1.92 -15.08 -5.51
CA LYS A 104 1.98 -15.60 -4.13
C LYS A 104 2.36 -14.49 -3.16
N ILE A 105 1.74 -14.51 -1.99
CA ILE A 105 2.12 -13.67 -0.87
C ILE A 105 3.08 -14.46 0.01
N ALA A 106 4.26 -13.90 0.26
CA ALA A 106 5.30 -14.55 1.07
C ALA A 106 5.69 -13.66 2.25
N SER A 107 5.79 -14.25 3.44
CA SER A 107 6.28 -13.55 4.63
C SER A 107 7.76 -13.15 4.47
N ARG A 108 8.08 -11.93 4.90
CA ARG A 108 9.46 -11.46 5.02
C ARG A 108 10.08 -11.88 6.34
N GLN A 109 9.31 -11.85 7.41
CA GLN A 109 9.84 -11.96 8.76
C GLN A 109 10.39 -13.36 9.00
N GLY A 110 11.65 -13.46 9.43
CA GLY A 110 12.29 -14.74 9.73
C GLY A 110 12.62 -15.59 8.49
N THR A 111 12.46 -15.06 7.28
CA THR A 111 12.84 -15.71 6.03
C THR A 111 14.07 -15.04 5.41
N GLU A 112 14.56 -15.58 4.30
CA GLU A 112 15.61 -14.93 3.51
C GLU A 112 15.20 -13.52 3.02
N LEU A 113 13.91 -13.19 3.03
CA LEU A 113 13.32 -11.94 2.56
C LEU A 113 13.24 -10.85 3.65
N ASP A 114 13.64 -11.15 4.90
CA ASP A 114 13.67 -10.19 6.03
C ASP A 114 14.70 -9.07 5.77
N GLY A 115 15.75 -9.37 5.00
CA GLY A 115 16.74 -8.37 4.60
C GLY A 115 17.74 -7.98 5.69
N ARG A 116 17.77 -8.69 6.83
CA ARG A 116 18.75 -8.43 7.91
C ARG A 116 20.17 -8.85 7.58
N TRP A 117 20.35 -9.74 6.61
CA TRP A 117 21.63 -10.34 6.29
C TRP A 117 22.30 -9.75 5.03
N PHE A 118 21.65 -8.78 4.36
CA PHE A 118 22.15 -8.17 3.13
C PHE A 118 21.38 -6.89 2.75
N SER A 119 21.93 -6.13 1.80
CA SER A 119 21.34 -4.87 1.34
C SER A 119 20.04 -5.08 0.57
N ASN A 120 18.99 -4.41 1.04
CA ASN A 120 17.68 -4.37 0.41
C ASN A 120 17.12 -2.95 0.53
N PHE A 121 16.23 -2.59 -0.38
CA PHE A 121 15.51 -1.32 -0.31
C PHE A 121 14.13 -1.47 -0.95
N ASN A 122 13.14 -0.80 -0.35
CA ASN A 122 11.81 -0.67 -0.93
C ASN A 122 11.84 0.52 -1.90
N TRP A 123 11.31 0.32 -3.10
CA TRP A 123 11.20 1.36 -4.11
C TRP A 123 9.74 1.61 -4.50
N ILE A 124 9.47 2.83 -4.95
CA ILE A 124 8.17 3.28 -5.44
C ILE A 124 8.31 3.97 -6.80
N ARG A 125 7.26 3.92 -7.63
CA ARG A 125 7.17 4.73 -8.84
C ARG A 125 6.68 6.14 -8.50
N THR A 126 7.58 7.12 -8.57
CA THR A 126 7.29 8.52 -8.19
C THR A 126 6.71 9.33 -9.34
N ASP A 127 6.73 8.81 -10.56
CA ASP A 127 6.27 9.46 -11.79
C ASP A 127 4.76 9.37 -12.01
N ARG A 128 4.05 8.59 -11.18
CA ARG A 128 2.60 8.38 -11.30
C ARG A 128 1.95 8.02 -9.95
N PRO A 129 0.62 8.19 -9.81
CA PRO A 129 -0.11 7.69 -8.65
C PRO A 129 0.03 6.16 -8.48
N PRO A 130 -0.20 5.62 -7.27
CA PRO A 130 -0.59 6.33 -6.05
C PRO A 130 0.60 6.92 -5.27
N PHE A 131 1.84 6.64 -5.66
CA PHE A 131 3.00 6.97 -4.82
C PHE A 131 3.52 8.39 -5.01
N ALA A 132 3.21 9.06 -6.13
CA ALA A 132 3.63 10.45 -6.38
C ALA A 132 3.17 11.44 -5.29
N SER A 133 2.07 11.16 -4.58
CA SER A 133 1.53 11.99 -3.50
C SER A 133 2.28 11.85 -2.17
N VAL A 134 3.04 10.76 -2.00
CA VAL A 134 3.78 10.44 -0.77
C VAL A 134 5.29 10.35 -0.97
N ALA A 135 5.76 10.56 -2.21
CA ALA A 135 7.14 10.37 -2.58
C ALA A 135 8.02 11.54 -2.12
N PHE A 136 8.96 11.27 -1.23
CA PHE A 136 10.12 12.14 -0.96
C PHE A 136 11.30 11.76 -1.86
N THR A 137 11.53 10.45 -2.05
CA THR A 137 12.50 9.90 -3.01
C THR A 137 11.94 8.65 -3.68
N ARG A 138 12.69 8.02 -4.59
CA ARG A 138 12.31 6.72 -5.19
C ARG A 138 12.45 5.54 -4.23
N ILE A 139 13.26 5.69 -3.19
CA ILE A 139 13.48 4.69 -2.15
C ILE A 139 12.72 5.14 -0.91
N LEU A 140 11.92 4.24 -0.35
CA LEU A 140 11.17 4.53 0.87
C LEU A 140 12.11 4.60 2.08
N GLY A 141 11.97 5.67 2.85
CA GLY A 141 12.72 5.92 4.08
C GLY A 141 11.89 5.68 5.34
N PHE A 142 12.33 6.31 6.43
CA PHE A 142 11.73 6.19 7.76
C PHE A 142 10.30 6.73 7.84
N GLU A 143 9.93 7.67 6.97
CA GLU A 143 8.56 8.20 6.87
C GLU A 143 7.52 7.09 6.62
N SER A 144 7.94 6.02 5.94
CA SER A 144 7.09 4.89 5.58
C SER A 144 7.09 3.75 6.62
N ALA A 145 7.88 3.86 7.69
CA ALA A 145 8.16 2.73 8.58
C ALA A 145 6.89 2.08 9.19
N ARG A 146 5.86 2.88 9.46
CA ARG A 146 4.58 2.40 10.04
C ARG A 146 3.72 1.62 9.07
N VAL A 147 3.85 1.89 7.77
CA VAL A 147 3.14 1.17 6.71
C VAL A 147 4.00 0.11 6.03
N ALA A 148 5.28 0.03 6.40
CA ALA A 148 6.26 -0.85 5.79
C ALA A 148 5.73 -2.30 5.73
N PRO A 149 5.79 -2.95 4.55
CA PRO A 149 5.27 -4.29 4.37
C PRO A 149 5.99 -5.34 5.18
N THR A 150 5.23 -6.31 5.72
CA THR A 150 5.79 -7.54 6.30
C THR A 150 5.75 -8.71 5.31
N HIS A 151 5.08 -8.53 4.18
CA HIS A 151 4.96 -9.52 3.11
C HIS A 151 5.40 -8.93 1.77
N VAL A 152 5.73 -9.81 0.83
CA VAL A 152 6.00 -9.45 -0.56
C VAL A 152 5.11 -10.25 -1.51
N ILE A 153 4.92 -9.72 -2.71
CA ILE A 153 4.20 -10.37 -3.81
C ILE A 153 5.23 -10.96 -4.77
N GLN A 154 5.18 -12.28 -4.94
CA GLN A 154 6.05 -13.05 -5.83
C GLN A 154 5.24 -13.62 -7.01
N GLY A 155 5.95 -14.19 -7.99
CA GLY A 155 5.35 -14.84 -9.16
C GLY A 155 5.23 -13.95 -10.41
N LEU A 156 5.64 -12.68 -10.31
CA LEU A 156 5.67 -11.74 -11.43
C LEU A 156 6.84 -12.01 -12.38
N ARG A 157 6.54 -12.01 -13.68
CA ARG A 157 7.50 -12.11 -14.78
C ARG A 157 7.99 -10.72 -15.17
N SER A 158 9.18 -10.62 -15.74
CA SER A 158 9.81 -9.33 -16.07
C SER A 158 8.96 -8.41 -16.95
N HIS A 159 8.14 -8.94 -17.86
CA HIS A 159 7.25 -8.13 -18.71
C HIS A 159 6.01 -7.59 -17.98
N GLU A 160 5.64 -8.19 -16.85
CA GLU A 160 4.49 -7.78 -16.01
C GLU A 160 4.86 -6.62 -15.07
N TYR A 161 6.15 -6.27 -14.95
CA TYR A 161 6.62 -5.18 -14.10
C TYR A 161 6.10 -3.79 -14.52
N ALA A 162 5.49 -3.67 -15.71
CA ALA A 162 4.74 -2.47 -16.11
C ALA A 162 3.60 -2.15 -15.12
N ASP A 163 2.99 -3.17 -14.51
CA ASP A 163 1.89 -3.05 -13.54
C ASP A 163 2.34 -3.06 -12.08
N VAL A 164 3.64 -3.26 -11.82
CA VAL A 164 4.21 -3.14 -10.48
C VAL A 164 4.48 -1.66 -10.18
N LEU A 165 3.83 -1.15 -9.13
CA LEU A 165 3.90 0.27 -8.73
C LEU A 165 4.90 0.51 -7.61
N SER A 166 5.18 -0.50 -6.82
CA SER A 166 6.23 -0.51 -5.81
C SER A 166 6.75 -1.92 -5.60
N GLY A 167 7.98 -2.02 -5.11
CA GLY A 167 8.65 -3.30 -4.94
C GLY A 167 9.77 -3.22 -3.92
N ILE A 168 10.41 -4.35 -3.71
CA ILE A 168 11.63 -4.49 -2.94
C ILE A 168 12.69 -5.12 -3.84
N SER A 169 13.88 -4.57 -3.80
CA SER A 169 15.05 -5.11 -4.49
C SER A 169 16.00 -5.76 -3.50
N TYR A 170 16.36 -7.00 -3.78
CA TYR A 170 17.29 -7.79 -3.01
C TYR A 170 18.61 -7.91 -3.78
N GLY A 171 19.55 -7.00 -3.49
CA GLY A 171 20.64 -6.62 -4.40
C GLY A 171 21.44 -7.77 -5.00
N TRP A 172 22.09 -8.60 -4.17
CA TRP A 172 22.95 -9.69 -4.66
C TRP A 172 22.18 -10.90 -5.19
N LEU A 173 20.89 -11.01 -4.86
CA LEU A 173 20.05 -12.12 -5.30
C LEU A 173 19.45 -11.85 -6.69
N ASN A 174 19.57 -10.62 -7.21
CA ASN A 174 18.81 -10.15 -8.37
C ASN A 174 17.32 -10.51 -8.26
N ASN A 175 16.82 -10.56 -7.02
CA ASN A 175 15.46 -10.97 -6.71
C ASN A 175 14.66 -9.70 -6.46
N ASN A 176 13.64 -9.50 -7.27
CA ASN A 176 12.71 -8.39 -7.11
C ASN A 176 11.36 -8.97 -6.78
N CYS A 177 10.73 -8.42 -5.76
CA CYS A 177 9.35 -8.76 -5.41
C CYS A 177 8.52 -7.48 -5.43
N ALA A 178 7.25 -7.60 -5.78
CA ALA A 178 6.34 -6.47 -5.72
C ALA A 178 5.85 -6.25 -4.29
N LEU A 179 5.55 -4.99 -3.98
CA LEU A 179 4.84 -4.57 -2.76
C LEU A 179 3.46 -4.00 -3.11
N THR A 180 3.30 -3.50 -4.34
CA THR A 180 2.02 -3.07 -4.90
C THR A 180 1.96 -3.38 -6.39
N VAL A 181 0.90 -4.06 -6.82
CA VAL A 181 0.64 -4.41 -8.22
C VAL A 181 -0.81 -4.14 -8.57
N GLN A 182 -1.06 -3.59 -9.75
CA GLN A 182 -2.41 -3.50 -10.31
C GLN A 182 -2.69 -4.70 -11.22
N ALA A 183 -3.92 -5.21 -11.21
CA ALA A 183 -4.34 -6.32 -12.05
C ALA A 183 -5.80 -6.18 -12.48
N ARG A 184 -6.12 -6.73 -13.64
CA ARG A 184 -7.49 -6.98 -14.11
C ARG A 184 -7.92 -8.36 -13.66
N VAL A 185 -9.11 -8.48 -13.07
CA VAL A 185 -9.69 -9.76 -12.67
C VAL A 185 -11.11 -9.84 -13.19
N GLY A 186 -11.33 -10.67 -14.22
CA GLY A 186 -12.57 -10.62 -15.00
C GLY A 186 -12.80 -9.19 -15.56
N PRO A 187 -14.00 -8.61 -15.41
CA PRO A 187 -14.26 -7.23 -15.83
C PRO A 187 -13.80 -6.17 -14.80
N GLY A 188 -13.42 -6.59 -13.59
CA GLY A 188 -13.04 -5.72 -12.49
C GLY A 188 -11.56 -5.31 -12.48
N THR A 189 -11.25 -4.35 -11.64
CA THR A 189 -9.88 -3.85 -11.41
C THR A 189 -9.49 -4.04 -9.95
N MET A 190 -8.29 -4.54 -9.72
CA MET A 190 -7.78 -4.76 -8.37
C MET A 190 -6.39 -4.17 -8.21
N LEU A 191 -6.17 -3.44 -7.11
CA LEU A 191 -4.84 -3.08 -6.63
C LEU A 191 -4.51 -3.95 -5.43
N ILE A 192 -3.47 -4.78 -5.56
CA ILE A 192 -2.98 -5.64 -4.49
C ILE A 192 -1.79 -4.93 -3.85
N THR A 193 -1.81 -4.78 -2.53
CA THR A 193 -0.73 -4.12 -1.78
C THR A 193 -0.42 -4.86 -0.49
N THR A 194 0.87 -4.97 -0.15
CA THR A 194 1.34 -5.51 1.13
C THR A 194 1.67 -4.41 2.14
N PHE A 195 1.39 -3.15 1.81
CA PHE A 195 1.45 -2.05 2.77
C PHE A 195 0.38 -2.22 3.85
N ARG A 196 0.74 -1.86 5.08
CA ARG A 196 -0.09 -2.07 6.27
C ARG A 196 -0.74 -0.76 6.69
N PHE A 197 -2.01 -0.82 7.07
CA PHE A 197 -2.79 0.36 7.48
C PHE A 197 -3.39 0.20 8.89
N ASN A 198 -2.78 -0.62 9.75
CA ASN A 198 -3.17 -0.76 11.16
C ASN A 198 -3.00 0.56 11.94
N GLU A 199 -2.06 1.41 11.51
CA GLU A 199 -1.80 2.75 12.07
C GLU A 199 -2.41 3.87 11.19
N TYR A 200 -3.53 3.60 10.51
CA TYR A 200 -4.28 4.62 9.78
C TYR A 200 -4.66 5.78 10.71
N GLY A 201 -4.59 7.02 10.20
CA GLY A 201 -4.66 8.26 11.00
C GLY A 201 -3.29 8.92 11.19
N GLN A 202 -2.18 8.19 11.03
CA GLN A 202 -0.85 8.80 10.88
C GLN A 202 -0.71 9.49 9.51
N PRO A 203 0.04 10.59 9.37
CA PRO A 203 0.07 11.40 8.14
C PRO A 203 0.41 10.59 6.88
N TYR A 204 1.52 9.83 6.90
CA TYR A 204 1.95 9.05 5.75
C TYR A 204 0.97 7.92 5.40
N ALA A 205 0.49 7.19 6.41
CA ALA A 205 -0.47 6.09 6.22
C ALA A 205 -1.80 6.59 5.65
N THR A 206 -2.24 7.77 6.10
CA THR A 206 -3.49 8.39 5.66
C THR A 206 -3.40 8.82 4.20
N GLU A 207 -2.35 9.56 3.83
CA GLU A 207 -2.18 10.01 2.44
C GLU A 207 -1.94 8.84 1.49
N LEU A 208 -1.17 7.82 1.91
CA LEU A 208 -0.93 6.65 1.06
C LEU A 208 -2.23 5.88 0.79
N LEU A 209 -3.04 5.60 1.82
CA LEU A 209 -4.31 4.91 1.62
C LEU A 209 -5.27 5.74 0.77
N HIS A 210 -5.35 7.05 1.05
CA HIS A 210 -6.17 7.98 0.29
C HIS A 210 -5.78 7.97 -1.20
N SER A 211 -4.49 8.10 -1.50
CA SER A 211 -4.00 8.12 -2.88
C SER A 211 -4.18 6.76 -3.58
N MET A 212 -4.05 5.64 -2.87
CA MET A 212 -4.39 4.32 -3.40
C MET A 212 -5.87 4.22 -3.77
N LEU A 213 -6.78 4.74 -2.93
CA LEU A 213 -8.22 4.74 -3.21
C LEU A 213 -8.56 5.63 -4.40
N GLU A 214 -8.01 6.85 -4.46
CA GLU A 214 -8.18 7.75 -5.60
C GLU A 214 -7.65 7.14 -6.90
N TYR A 215 -6.48 6.51 -6.85
CA TYR A 215 -5.89 5.86 -8.01
C TYR A 215 -6.77 4.72 -8.53
N VAL A 216 -7.21 3.83 -7.63
CA VAL A 216 -8.07 2.69 -7.97
C VAL A 216 -9.45 3.15 -8.44
N ALA A 217 -9.99 4.25 -7.92
CA ALA A 217 -11.25 4.86 -8.35
C ALA A 217 -11.13 5.68 -9.66
N GLY A 218 -9.92 6.12 -9.99
CA GLY A 218 -9.62 6.98 -11.13
C GLY A 218 -9.54 6.27 -12.48
N GLN A 219 -9.26 7.03 -13.54
CA GLN A 219 -9.06 6.47 -14.89
C GLN A 219 -7.60 6.07 -15.16
N ASP A 220 -6.68 6.38 -14.25
CA ASP A 220 -5.25 6.12 -14.38
C ASP A 220 -4.87 4.67 -14.02
N CYS A 221 -5.70 3.98 -13.23
CA CYS A 221 -5.54 2.56 -12.97
C CYS A 221 -6.01 1.77 -14.19
N ARG A 222 -5.03 1.37 -15.01
CA ARG A 222 -5.22 0.63 -16.27
C ARG A 222 -4.30 -0.58 -16.30
N PRO A 223 -4.63 -1.64 -15.56
CA PRO A 223 -3.80 -2.84 -15.51
C PRO A 223 -3.76 -3.55 -16.86
N ALA A 224 -2.58 -4.01 -17.25
CA ALA A 224 -2.38 -4.94 -18.36
C ALA A 224 -2.24 -6.40 -17.87
N LEU A 225 -1.78 -6.60 -16.63
CA LEU A 225 -1.75 -7.89 -15.95
C LEU A 225 -3.17 -8.42 -15.75
N GLU A 226 -3.41 -9.63 -16.24
CA GLU A 226 -4.69 -10.34 -16.09
C GLU A 226 -4.52 -11.50 -15.11
N LEU A 227 -5.41 -11.57 -14.12
CA LEU A 227 -5.51 -12.69 -13.19
C LEU A 227 -6.86 -13.38 -13.37
N PRO A 228 -6.92 -14.72 -13.16
CA PRO A 228 -8.16 -15.44 -13.36
C PRO A 228 -9.18 -15.05 -12.28
N LEU A 229 -10.43 -14.85 -12.69
CA LEU A 229 -11.54 -14.73 -11.75
C LEU A 229 -11.82 -16.12 -11.17
N VAL A 230 -11.53 -16.28 -9.88
CA VAL A 230 -11.77 -17.51 -9.13
C VAL A 230 -12.92 -17.25 -8.17
N VAL A 231 -13.89 -18.15 -8.08
CA VAL A 231 -14.91 -18.12 -7.02
C VAL A 231 -14.39 -19.01 -5.90
N PRO A 232 -14.01 -18.46 -4.74
CA PRO A 232 -13.53 -19.27 -3.64
C PRO A 232 -14.60 -20.28 -3.22
N VAL A 233 -14.21 -21.54 -3.09
CA VAL A 233 -15.08 -22.54 -2.44
C VAL A 233 -14.93 -22.29 -0.95
N GLU A 234 -15.96 -21.76 -0.29
CA GLU A 234 -15.95 -21.61 1.16
C GLU A 234 -15.66 -22.97 1.79
N ALA A 235 -14.57 -23.06 2.55
CA ALA A 235 -14.32 -24.22 3.37
C ALA A 235 -15.47 -24.28 4.38
N ALA A 236 -16.32 -25.30 4.27
CA ALA A 236 -17.35 -25.57 5.27
C ALA A 236 -16.66 -25.58 6.65
N GLU A 237 -17.04 -24.64 7.51
CA GLU A 237 -16.55 -24.59 8.89
C GLU A 237 -16.78 -25.97 9.52
N ALA A 238 -15.68 -26.66 9.85
CA ALA A 238 -15.75 -27.86 10.66
C ALA A 238 -16.18 -27.42 12.06
N LYS A 239 -17.46 -27.72 12.33
CA LYS A 239 -18.18 -27.46 13.58
C LYS A 239 -17.50 -28.07 14.81
#